data_AF-A0A1D1UV06-F1
#
_entry.id   AF-A0A1D1UV06-F1
#
_cell.length_a   1.000
_cell.length_b   1.000
_cell.length_c   1.000
_cell.angle_alpha   90.00
_cell.angle_beta   90.00
_cell.angle_gamma   90.00
#
_symmetry.space_group_name_H-M   'P 1'
#
loop_
_entity.id
_entity.type
_entity.pdbx_description
1 polymer ?
#
loop_
_entity_poly.entity_id
_entity_poly.type
_entity_poly.pdbx_seq_one_letter_code
_entity_poly.pdbx_strand_id
1 'polypeptide(L)'
;MRPDGLTLVPWYQGKALAWDVTVVDTLAQTYLQGSTNQVGCAANQAEENKRRKYEELEGRYLFCPVEFETYGVFGNEARELVEKIRRKVAARTGEPRSLSFLKQKISVEIQRGNAA
;
A
#
# COMPACT_ATOMS: atom_id res chain seq x y z
N MET A 1 -9.29 -4.66 16.39
CA MET A 1 -9.15 -3.39 15.64
C MET A 1 -9.75 -3.55 14.24
N ARG A 2 -10.20 -2.50 13.52
CA ARG A 2 -10.82 -2.64 12.17
C ARG A 2 -9.93 -2.03 11.09
N PRO A 3 -9.44 -2.81 10.10
CA PRO A 3 -8.73 -2.28 8.93
C PRO A 3 -9.69 -1.62 7.93
N ASP A 4 -9.16 -0.80 7.02
CA ASP A 4 -9.95 -0.08 6.02
C ASP A 4 -10.77 -0.99 5.11
N GLY A 5 -10.18 -2.12 4.70
CA GLY A 5 -10.80 -3.00 3.73
C GLY A 5 -10.44 -4.47 3.92
N LEU A 6 -11.29 -5.31 3.32
CA LEU A 6 -11.15 -6.75 3.25
C LEU A 6 -11.66 -7.24 1.90
N THR A 7 -10.97 -8.20 1.28
CA THR A 7 -11.46 -8.81 0.03
C THR A 7 -12.70 -9.66 0.31
N LEU A 8 -13.72 -9.51 -0.53
CA LEU A 8 -14.95 -10.32 -0.45
C LEU A 8 -14.73 -11.80 -0.79
N VAL A 9 -13.71 -12.09 -1.60
CA VAL A 9 -13.30 -13.44 -1.98
C VAL A 9 -11.88 -13.71 -1.49
N PRO A 10 -11.50 -14.99 -1.30
CA PRO A 10 -10.14 -15.35 -0.95
C PRO A 10 -9.11 -14.75 -1.92
N TRP A 11 -8.08 -14.12 -1.36
CA TRP A 11 -7.01 -13.49 -2.13
C TRP A 11 -5.92 -14.50 -2.53
N TYR A 12 -5.48 -15.31 -1.57
CA TYR A 12 -4.45 -16.33 -1.73
C TYR A 12 -4.61 -17.44 -0.68
N GLN A 13 -4.45 -18.71 -1.09
CA GLN A 13 -4.55 -19.89 -0.22
C GLN A 13 -5.81 -19.94 0.68
N GLY A 14 -6.97 -19.55 0.13
CA GLY A 14 -8.23 -19.57 0.88
C GLY A 14 -8.40 -18.43 1.90
N LYS A 15 -7.37 -17.58 2.11
CA LYS A 15 -7.43 -16.44 3.02
C LYS A 15 -7.83 -15.16 2.30
N ALA A 16 -8.70 -14.38 2.92
CA ALA A 16 -8.99 -13.01 2.47
C ALA A 16 -7.82 -12.08 2.79
N LEU A 17 -7.65 -11.04 1.98
CA LEU A 17 -6.66 -9.98 2.21
C LEU A 17 -7.35 -8.80 2.89
N ALA A 18 -6.84 -8.42 4.06
CA ALA A 18 -7.15 -7.18 4.75
C ALA A 18 -6.06 -6.15 4.47
N TRP A 19 -6.44 -4.87 4.39
CA TRP A 19 -5.49 -3.78 4.18
C TRP A 19 -5.93 -2.52 4.91
N ASP A 20 -4.95 -1.67 5.16
CA ASP A 20 -5.11 -0.37 5.80
C ASP A 20 -4.18 0.60 5.07
N VAL A 21 -4.73 1.70 4.57
CA VAL A 21 -4.06 2.67 3.71
C VAL A 21 -3.66 3.89 4.51
N THR A 22 -2.43 4.36 4.37
CA THR A 22 -2.03 5.66 4.93
C THR A 22 -1.03 6.36 4.02
N VAL A 23 -1.16 7.68 3.96
CA VAL A 23 -0.18 8.56 3.32
C VAL A 23 0.58 9.25 4.44
N VAL A 24 1.87 8.96 4.55
CA VAL A 24 2.75 9.53 5.57
C VAL A 24 3.48 10.77 5.06
N ASP A 25 3.65 11.72 5.97
CA ASP A 25 4.40 12.94 5.69
C ASP A 25 5.91 12.68 5.70
N THR A 26 6.50 12.58 4.52
CA THR A 26 7.94 12.41 4.34
C THR A 26 8.76 13.58 4.90
N LEU A 27 8.15 14.78 4.99
CA LEU A 27 8.80 15.98 5.50
C LEU A 27 8.69 16.13 7.03
N ALA A 28 7.93 15.27 7.70
CA ALA A 28 7.84 15.29 9.15
C ALA A 28 9.23 15.06 9.77
N GLN A 29 9.55 15.80 10.84
CA GLN A 29 10.88 15.78 11.47
C GLN A 29 11.34 14.36 11.86
N THR A 30 10.40 13.50 12.27
CA THR A 30 10.65 12.10 12.64
C THR A 30 11.19 11.26 11.48
N TYR A 31 10.87 11.62 10.23
CA TYR A 31 11.28 10.89 9.04
C TYR A 31 12.38 11.60 8.23
N LEU A 32 12.64 12.90 8.46
CA LEU A 32 13.57 13.70 7.65
C LEU A 32 14.93 13.03 7.44
N GLN A 33 15.60 12.57 8.51
CA GLN A 33 16.92 11.94 8.39
C GLN A 33 16.90 10.62 7.60
N GLY A 34 15.84 9.83 7.74
CA GLY A 34 15.69 8.57 7.02
C GLY A 34 15.35 8.80 5.55
N SER A 35 14.39 9.68 5.29
CA SER A 35 13.90 10.02 3.95
C SER A 35 14.94 10.73 3.08
N THR A 36 15.88 11.48 3.66
CA THR A 36 17.02 12.06 2.91
C THR A 36 18.00 10.99 2.42
N ASN A 37 18.10 9.87 3.14
CA ASN A 37 19.07 8.82 2.85
C ASN A 37 18.48 7.70 1.97
N GLN A 38 17.18 7.42 2.12
CA GLN A 38 16.53 6.32 1.45
C GLN A 38 15.12 6.69 1.00
N VAL A 39 14.87 6.51 -0.29
CA VAL A 39 13.53 6.65 -0.89
C VAL A 39 12.57 5.64 -0.25
N GLY A 40 11.40 6.12 0.19
CA GLY A 40 10.37 5.27 0.80
C GLY A 40 10.63 4.94 2.26
N CYS A 41 11.61 5.58 2.92
CA CYS A 41 11.92 5.33 4.33
C CYS A 41 10.69 5.52 5.22
N ALA A 42 9.96 6.63 5.05
CA ALA A 42 8.79 6.93 5.85
C ALA A 42 7.68 5.90 5.61
N ALA A 43 7.38 5.58 4.35
CA ALA A 43 6.36 4.60 4.01
C ALA A 43 6.72 3.19 4.54
N ASN A 44 7.96 2.74 4.38
CA ASN A 44 8.39 1.43 4.87
C ASN A 44 8.34 1.35 6.40
N GLN A 45 8.70 2.42 7.11
CA GLN A 45 8.58 2.45 8.57
C GLN A 45 7.11 2.39 9.01
N ALA A 46 6.22 3.07 8.27
CA ALA A 46 4.79 3.01 8.51
C ALA A 46 4.22 1.61 8.23
N GLU A 47 4.74 0.89 7.22
CA GLU A 47 4.36 -0.48 6.92
C GLU A 47 4.68 -1.39 8.12
N GLU A 48 5.89 -1.28 8.66
CA GLU A 48 6.29 -2.04 9.83
C GLU A 48 5.40 -1.73 11.05
N ASN A 49 5.13 -0.44 11.29
CA ASN A 49 4.27 -0.01 12.39
C ASN A 49 2.85 -0.57 12.27
N LYS A 50 2.27 -0.56 11.06
CA LYS A 50 0.95 -1.15 10.82
C LYS A 50 0.93 -2.66 10.92
N ARG A 51 1.99 -3.32 10.45
CA ARG A 51 2.13 -4.77 10.61
C ARG A 51 2.06 -5.14 12.09
N ARG A 52 2.82 -4.43 12.95
CA ARG A 52 2.77 -4.61 14.41
C ARG A 52 1.38 -4.33 14.99
N LYS A 53 0.75 -3.23 14.57
CA LYS A 53 -0.61 -2.84 14.99
C LYS A 53 -1.66 -3.92 14.71
N TYR A 54 -1.50 -4.67 13.63
CA TYR A 54 -2.45 -5.68 13.17
C TYR A 54 -1.94 -7.12 13.27
N GLU A 55 -0.95 -7.40 14.13
CA GLU A 55 -0.42 -8.75 14.39
C GLU A 55 -1.54 -9.75 14.75
N GLU A 56 -2.60 -9.30 15.44
CA GLU A 56 -3.75 -10.14 15.79
C GLU A 56 -4.53 -10.70 14.58
N LEU A 57 -4.40 -10.08 13.40
CA LEU A 57 -5.03 -10.54 12.17
C LEU A 57 -4.25 -11.69 11.52
N GLU A 58 -2.98 -11.86 11.89
CA GLU A 58 -2.11 -12.89 11.36
C GLU A 58 -2.70 -14.29 11.67
N GLY A 59 -2.52 -15.21 10.73
CA GLY A 59 -3.12 -16.55 10.80
C GLY A 59 -4.55 -16.61 10.24
N ARG A 60 -5.44 -15.67 10.57
CA ARG A 60 -6.83 -15.64 10.05
C ARG A 60 -6.96 -14.96 8.69
N TYR A 61 -6.26 -13.84 8.53
CA TYR A 61 -6.24 -13.05 7.30
C TYR A 61 -4.82 -12.92 6.78
N LEU A 62 -4.70 -12.59 5.50
CA LEU A 62 -3.49 -11.94 5.00
C LEU A 62 -3.65 -10.46 5.30
N PHE A 63 -2.64 -9.84 5.89
CA PHE A 63 -2.62 -8.40 6.10
C PHE A 63 -1.55 -7.76 5.23
N CYS A 64 -1.89 -6.65 4.57
CA CYS A 64 -0.95 -5.83 3.83
C CYS A 64 -1.14 -4.37 4.27
N PRO A 65 -0.16 -3.75 4.93
CA PRO A 65 -0.13 -2.30 5.05
C PRO A 65 0.06 -1.70 3.65
N VAL A 66 -0.65 -0.61 3.37
CA VAL A 66 -0.58 0.07 2.06
C VAL A 66 -0.18 1.51 2.31
N GLU A 67 1.12 1.72 2.40
CA GLU A 67 1.68 3.01 2.79
C GLU A 67 2.25 3.76 1.58
N PHE A 68 1.98 5.05 1.56
CA PHE A 68 2.52 5.97 0.59
C PHE A 68 3.17 7.14 1.29
N GLU A 69 4.16 7.73 0.66
CA GLU A 69 4.67 9.04 1.02
C GLU A 69 3.84 10.16 0.38
N THR A 70 3.88 11.36 0.95
CA THR A 70 3.19 12.56 0.40
C THR A 70 3.40 12.75 -1.09
N TYR A 71 4.61 12.48 -1.60
CA TYR A 71 4.94 12.64 -3.02
C TYR A 71 4.66 11.40 -3.88
N GLY A 72 3.94 10.42 -3.34
CA GLY A 72 3.51 9.22 -4.06
C GLY A 72 4.57 8.12 -4.15
N VAL A 73 5.59 8.13 -3.29
CA VAL A 73 6.49 6.98 -3.14
C VAL A 73 5.73 5.86 -2.44
N PHE A 74 5.82 4.64 -2.96
CA PHE A 74 5.14 3.48 -2.41
C PHE A 74 6.07 2.81 -1.40
N GLY A 75 5.53 2.40 -0.27
CA GLY A 75 6.18 1.40 0.56
C GLY A 75 6.38 0.08 -0.20
N ASN A 76 7.27 -0.76 0.30
CA ASN A 76 7.63 -2.00 -0.37
C ASN A 76 6.44 -2.95 -0.51
N GLU A 77 5.64 -3.10 0.54
CA GLU A 77 4.46 -3.96 0.53
C GLU A 77 3.35 -3.39 -0.36
N ALA A 78 3.12 -2.07 -0.29
CA ALA A 78 2.20 -1.37 -1.18
C ALA A 78 2.57 -1.59 -2.65
N ARG A 79 3.86 -1.45 -2.99
CA ARG A 79 4.38 -1.68 -4.34
C ARG A 79 4.16 -3.12 -4.79
N GLU A 80 4.47 -4.09 -3.92
CA GLU A 80 4.25 -5.51 -4.23
C GLU A 80 2.78 -5.84 -4.44
N LEU A 81 1.89 -5.31 -3.60
CA LEU A 81 0.45 -5.53 -3.72
C LEU A 81 -0.06 -4.99 -5.06
N VAL A 82 0.35 -3.78 -5.44
CA VAL A 82 -0.02 -3.15 -6.71
C VAL A 82 0.47 -3.96 -7.90
N GLU A 83 1.69 -4.49 -7.85
CA GLU A 83 2.20 -5.39 -8.90
C GLU A 83 1.43 -6.73 -8.96
N LYS A 84 1.03 -7.29 -7.82
CA LYS A 84 0.20 -8.52 -7.75
C LYS A 84 -1.19 -8.25 -8.33
N ILE A 85 -1.83 -7.14 -7.97
CA ILE A 85 -3.12 -6.70 -8.53
C ILE A 85 -3.01 -6.55 -10.04
N ARG A 86 -1.98 -5.85 -10.52
CA ARG A 86 -1.77 -5.70 -11.97
C ARG A 86 -1.74 -7.04 -12.66
N ARG A 87 -0.90 -7.98 -12.22
CA ARG A 87 -0.75 -9.28 -12.89
C ARG A 87 -2.09 -10.01 -12.97
N LYS A 88 -2.88 -9.98 -11.89
CA LYS A 88 -4.23 -10.56 -11.88
C LYS A 88 -5.17 -9.85 -12.85
N VAL A 89 -5.13 -8.52 -12.94
CA VAL A 89 -5.96 -7.75 -13.90
C VAL A 89 -5.54 -8.06 -15.34
N ALA A 90 -4.25 -7.95 -15.67
CA ALA A 90 -3.73 -8.21 -17.00
C ALA A 90 -4.02 -9.65 -17.47
N ALA A 91 -3.91 -10.64 -16.58
CA ALA A 91 -4.26 -12.02 -16.89
C ALA A 91 -5.75 -12.22 -17.20
N ARG A 92 -6.63 -11.38 -16.63
CA ARG A 92 -8.09 -11.44 -16.85
C ARG A 92 -8.55 -10.62 -18.06
N THR A 93 -7.94 -9.46 -18.31
CA THR A 93 -8.39 -8.52 -19.34
C THR A 93 -7.58 -8.60 -20.63
N GLY A 94 -6.38 -9.20 -20.59
CA GLY A 94 -5.43 -9.16 -21.70
C GLY A 94 -4.76 -7.80 -21.92
N GLU A 95 -5.02 -6.78 -21.07
CA GLU A 95 -4.45 -5.44 -21.23
C GLU A 95 -3.11 -5.31 -20.47
N PRO A 96 -1.96 -5.25 -21.18
CA PRO A 96 -0.64 -5.21 -20.55
C PRO A 96 -0.38 -3.90 -19.78
N ARG A 97 -1.03 -2.78 -20.15
CA ARG A 97 -0.83 -1.45 -19.55
C ARG A 97 -1.63 -1.23 -18.27
N SER A 98 -2.29 -2.26 -17.75
CA SER A 98 -3.06 -2.20 -16.50
C SER A 98 -2.27 -1.62 -15.31
N LEU A 99 -0.92 -1.72 -15.31
CA LEU A 99 -0.07 -1.06 -14.30
C LEU A 99 -0.17 0.45 -14.34
N SER A 100 0.03 1.00 -15.54
CA SER A 100 0.30 2.41 -15.74
C SER A 100 -0.96 3.20 -15.40
N PHE A 101 -2.12 2.68 -15.82
CA PHE A 101 -3.41 3.24 -15.45
C PHE A 101 -3.65 3.20 -13.93
N LEU A 102 -3.30 2.11 -13.27
CA LEU A 102 -3.48 1.99 -11.82
C LEU A 102 -2.56 2.94 -11.05
N LYS A 103 -1.26 2.98 -11.39
CA LYS A 103 -0.29 3.88 -10.76
C LYS A 103 -0.65 5.35 -10.97
N GLN A 104 -1.07 5.72 -12.18
CA GLN A 104 -1.54 7.08 -12.47
C GLN A 104 -2.75 7.46 -11.62
N LYS A 105 -3.76 6.58 -11.53
CA LYS A 105 -4.94 6.82 -10.69
C LYS A 105 -4.56 6.99 -9.22
N ILE A 106 -3.72 6.10 -8.68
CA ILE A 106 -3.26 6.21 -7.29
C ILE A 106 -2.52 7.53 -7.07
N SER A 107 -1.60 7.91 -7.97
CA SER A 107 -0.85 9.16 -7.86
C SER A 107 -1.77 10.38 -7.85
N VAL A 108 -2.78 10.42 -8.73
CA VAL A 108 -3.77 11.51 -8.77
C VAL A 108 -4.56 11.59 -7.47
N GLU A 109 -5.04 10.46 -6.95
CA GLU A 109 -5.83 10.44 -5.71
C GLU A 109 -5.01 10.85 -4.49
N ILE A 110 -3.72 10.49 -4.43
CA ILE A 110 -2.80 10.97 -3.38
C ILE A 110 -2.70 12.50 -3.44
N GLN A 111 -2.44 13.08 -4.62
CA GLN A 111 -2.29 14.53 -4.75
C GLN A 111 -3.61 15.27 -4.47
N ARG A 112 -4.76 14.69 -4.85
CA ARG A 112 -6.07 15.25 -4.50
C ARG A 112 -6.31 15.22 -2.99
N GLY A 113 -5.93 14.15 -2.31
CA GLY A 113 -6.03 14.04 -0.85
C GLY A 113 -5.12 15.04 -0.13
N ASN A 114 -3.92 15.29 -0.65
CA ASN A 114 -2.98 16.26 -0.07
C ASN A 114 -3.41 17.73 -0.25
N ALA A 115 -4.23 18.01 -1.26
CA ALA A 115 -4.66 19.38 -1.60
C ALA A 115 -6.02 19.79 -0.98
N ALA A 116 -6.69 18.86 -0.29
CA ALA A 116 -7.98 19.08 0.38
C ALA A 116 -7.79 19.61 1.80
#